data_AF-N6TGK4-F1
#
_entry.id   AF-N6TGK4-F1
#
_cell.length_a   1.000
_cell.length_b   1.000
_cell.length_c   1.000
_cell.angle_alpha   90.00
_cell.angle_beta   90.00
_cell.angle_gamma   90.00
#
_symmetry.space_group_name_H-M   'P 1'
#
loop_
_entity.id
_entity.type
_entity.pdbx_description
1 polymer ?
#
loop_
_entity_poly.entity_id
_entity_poly.type
_entity_poly.pdbx_seq_one_letter_code
_entity_poly.pdbx_strand_id
1 'polypeptide(L)'
;ILDYIKFESGNLCQITGGRNLGRVGTVVNRERHPGSFDIVHIKDANEHVFATRLNNVFIIGKGSKAFVSLPRGKGVKLSIAEERDKRLASKTH
;
A
#
# COMPACT_ATOMS: atom_id res chain seq x y z
N ILE A 1 6.30 -24.89 5.90
CA ILE A 1 6.59 -23.52 5.41
C ILE A 1 7.26 -23.68 4.05
N LEU A 2 6.72 -23.05 3.00
CA LEU A 2 7.22 -23.23 1.62
C LEU A 2 8.14 -22.08 1.16
N ASP A 3 7.87 -20.86 1.62
CA ASP A 3 8.68 -19.67 1.31
C ASP A 3 8.48 -18.60 2.40
N TYR A 4 9.38 -17.62 2.47
CA TYR A 4 9.26 -16.44 3.32
C TYR A 4 9.77 -15.19 2.60
N ILE A 5 9.12 -14.05 2.84
CA ILE A 5 9.50 -12.77 2.25
C ILE A 5 10.04 -11.87 3.35
N LYS A 6 11.21 -11.27 3.12
CA LYS A 6 11.81 -10.33 4.06
C LYS A 6 11.07 -8.99 4.02
N PHE A 7 11.00 -8.34 5.18
CA PHE A 7 10.61 -6.94 5.25
C PHE A 7 11.78 -6.07 4.81
N GLU A 8 11.77 -5.64 3.55
CA GLU A 8 12.81 -4.82 2.93
C GLU A 8 12.18 -3.83 1.94
N SER A 9 12.92 -2.77 1.64
CA SER A 9 12.55 -1.86 0.56
C SER A 9 12.48 -2.60 -0.77
N GLY A 10 11.55 -2.20 -1.62
CA GLY A 10 11.29 -2.81 -2.91
C GLY A 10 10.22 -3.91 -2.88
N ASN A 11 9.77 -4.37 -1.70
CA ASN A 11 8.73 -5.38 -1.61
C ASN A 11 7.31 -4.78 -1.53
N LEU A 12 6.34 -5.54 -2.06
CA LEU A 12 4.94 -5.15 -2.10
C LEU A 12 4.31 -5.35 -0.71
N CYS A 13 3.57 -4.35 -0.25
CA CYS A 13 2.93 -4.35 1.05
C CYS A 13 1.48 -3.87 0.97
N GLN A 14 0.67 -4.30 1.94
CA GLN A 14 -0.67 -3.80 2.21
C GLN A 14 -0.71 -3.15 3.58
N ILE A 15 -1.51 -2.09 3.69
CA ILE A 15 -1.72 -1.38 4.95
C ILE A 15 -2.91 -1.96 5.70
N THR A 16 -2.67 -2.34 6.95
CA THR A 16 -3.65 -3.00 7.83
C THR A 16 -4.29 -2.06 8.85
N GLY A 17 -3.88 -0.79 8.92
CA GLY A 17 -4.42 0.17 9.88
C GLY A 17 -4.21 1.65 9.56
N GLY A 18 -4.95 2.52 10.27
CA GLY A 18 -4.85 3.97 10.16
C GLY A 18 -5.50 4.57 8.90
N ARG A 19 -5.17 5.83 8.57
CA ARG A 19 -5.77 6.60 7.46
C ARG A 19 -5.57 5.97 6.07
N ASN A 20 -4.49 5.18 5.93
CA ASN A 20 -4.09 4.52 4.68
C ASN A 20 -4.52 3.05 4.60
N LEU A 21 -5.41 2.59 5.50
CA LEU A 21 -5.95 1.23 5.52
C LEU A 21 -6.40 0.76 4.13
N GLY A 22 -6.05 -0.47 3.78
CA GLY A 22 -6.46 -1.12 2.53
C GLY A 22 -5.63 -0.70 1.30
N ARG A 23 -4.76 0.30 1.43
CA ARG A 23 -3.85 0.69 0.34
C ARG A 23 -2.75 -0.36 0.14
N VAL A 24 -2.37 -0.56 -1.11
CA VAL A 24 -1.28 -1.46 -1.51
C VAL A 24 -0.22 -0.65 -2.25
N GLY A 25 1.04 -0.92 -1.95
CA GLY A 25 2.16 -0.26 -2.60
C GLY A 25 3.49 -0.89 -2.27
N THR A 26 4.55 -0.39 -2.88
CA THR A 26 5.92 -0.87 -2.66
C THR A 26 6.57 -0.07 -1.54
N VAL A 27 7.25 -0.76 -0.63
CA VAL A 27 8.06 -0.11 0.42
C VAL A 27 9.22 0.63 -0.25
N VAL A 28 9.33 1.93 -0.04
CA VAL A 28 10.42 2.76 -0.58
C VAL A 28 11.54 2.85 0.46
N ASN A 29 11.20 3.31 1.65
CA ASN A 29 12.16 3.51 2.72
C ASN A 29 11.55 3.21 4.10
N ARG A 30 12.39 2.78 5.03
CA ARG A 30 12.09 2.63 6.45
C ARG A 30 12.95 3.59 7.24
N GLU A 31 12.32 4.57 7.86
CA GLU A 31 12.94 5.49 8.79
C GLU A 31 12.86 4.90 10.20
N ARG A 32 14.03 4.64 10.79
CA ARG A 32 14.14 4.06 12.13
C ARG A 32 14.26 5.19 13.15
N HIS A 33 13.40 5.16 14.16
CA HIS A 33 13.39 6.17 15.22
C HIS A 33 13.61 5.51 16.59
N PRO A 34 14.84 5.54 17.13
CA PRO A 34 15.11 4.99 18.45
C PRO A 34 14.21 5.61 19.52
N GLY A 35 13.50 4.78 20.29
CA GLY A 35 12.57 5.23 21.33
C GLY A 35 11.19 5.68 20.83
N SER A 36 10.92 5.57 19.52
CA SER A 36 9.62 5.89 18.93
C SER A 36 9.21 4.82 17.89
N PHE A 37 8.14 5.10 17.15
CA PHE A 37 7.67 4.22 16.09
C PHE A 37 8.50 4.41 14.81
N ASP A 38 8.90 3.30 14.21
CA ASP A 38 9.48 3.31 12.87
C ASP A 38 8.43 3.74 11.84
N ILE A 39 8.83 4.62 10.93
CA ILE A 39 7.98 5.15 9.87
C ILE A 39 8.40 4.50 8.55
N VAL A 40 7.41 4.08 7.77
CA VAL A 40 7.62 3.43 6.47
C VAL A 40 6.98 4.27 5.39
N HIS A 41 7.79 4.68 4.42
CA HIS A 41 7.36 5.37 3.22
C HIS A 41 7.04 4.35 2.13
N ILE A 42 5.85 4.47 1.56
CA ILE A 42 5.29 3.53 0.59
C ILE A 42 4.82 4.32 -0.62
N LYS A 43 4.98 3.71 -1.80
CA LYS A 43 4.54 4.26 -3.08
C LYS A 43 3.56 3.29 -3.73
N ASP A 44 2.35 3.75 -4.03
CA ASP A 44 1.36 2.92 -4.72
C ASP A 44 1.58 2.88 -6.24
N ALA A 45 0.72 2.13 -6.95
CA ALA A 45 0.80 1.98 -8.40
C ALA A 45 0.45 3.26 -9.20
N ASN A 46 -0.15 4.26 -8.56
CA ASN A 46 -0.43 5.57 -9.14
C ASN A 46 0.65 6.59 -8.74
N GLU A 47 1.81 6.12 -8.27
CA GLU A 47 2.93 6.94 -7.86
C GLU A 47 2.65 7.84 -6.64
N HIS A 48 1.51 7.64 -5.95
CA HIS A 48 1.22 8.37 -4.73
C HIS A 48 2.07 7.84 -3.58
N VAL A 49 2.80 8.74 -2.94
CA VAL A 49 3.63 8.42 -1.78
C VAL A 49 2.87 8.74 -0.50
N PHE A 50 2.92 7.84 0.47
CA PHE A 50 2.37 8.04 1.80
C PHE A 50 3.22 7.33 2.86
N ALA A 51 3.02 7.73 4.12
CA ALA A 51 3.74 7.16 5.26
C ALA A 51 2.78 6.49 6.24
N THR A 52 3.25 5.41 6.86
CA THR A 52 2.54 4.71 7.95
C THR A 52 3.53 4.19 8.99
N ARG A 53 3.04 3.86 10.19
CA ARG A 53 3.87 3.17 11.20
C ARG A 53 4.16 1.74 10.74
N LEU A 54 5.36 1.24 11.05
CA LEU A 54 5.80 -0.12 10.69
C LEU A 54 4.78 -1.21 11.06
N ASN A 55 4.13 -1.11 12.23
CA ASN A 55 3.14 -2.09 12.69
C ASN A 55 1.91 -2.21 11.79
N ASN A 56 1.63 -1.21 10.95
CA ASN A 56 0.50 -1.22 10.03
C ASN A 56 0.88 -1.72 8.63
N VAL A 57 2.13 -2.16 8.43
CA VAL A 57 2.64 -2.59 7.12
C VAL A 57 2.76 -4.11 7.10
N PHE A 58 2.07 -4.76 6.16
CA PHE A 58 2.13 -6.20 5.96
C PHE A 58 2.67 -6.53 4.57
N ILE A 59 3.77 -7.30 4.47
CA ILE A 59 4.38 -7.68 3.19
C ILE A 59 3.55 -8.77 2.54
N ILE A 60 3.18 -8.58 1.28
CA ILE A 60 2.30 -9.47 0.51
C ILE A 60 2.95 -9.97 -0.79
N GLY A 61 4.17 -9.53 -1.10
CA GLY A 61 4.83 -9.88 -2.35
C GLY A 61 6.28 -9.45 -2.42
N LYS A 62 7.00 -10.01 -3.39
CA LYS A 62 8.41 -9.70 -3.68
C LYS A 62 8.49 -8.82 -4.92
N GLY A 63 9.16 -7.68 -4.83
CA GLY A 63 9.13 -6.70 -5.92
C GLY A 63 7.69 -6.22 -6.20
N SER A 64 7.30 -6.19 -7.47
CA SER A 64 5.93 -5.89 -7.91
C SER A 64 5.01 -7.13 -7.96
N LYS A 65 5.52 -8.33 -7.67
CA LYS A 65 4.76 -9.58 -7.75
C LYS A 65 4.06 -9.88 -6.43
N ALA A 66 2.74 -9.76 -6.41
CA ALA A 66 1.90 -10.18 -5.29
C ALA A 66 1.87 -11.72 -5.17
N PHE A 67 1.94 -12.23 -3.95
CA PHE A 67 1.78 -13.67 -3.64
C PHE A 67 0.31 -14.03 -3.36
N VAL A 68 -0.54 -13.03 -3.17
CA VAL A 68 -1.98 -13.16 -2.97
C VAL A 68 -2.74 -12.39 -4.05
N SER A 69 -3.97 -12.84 -4.35
CA SER A 69 -4.86 -12.07 -5.22
C SER A 69 -5.30 -10.79 -4.53
N LEU A 70 -5.40 -9.71 -5.31
CA LEU A 70 -5.83 -8.41 -4.81
C LEU A 70 -7.32 -8.17 -5.14
N PRO A 71 -8.09 -7.54 -4.24
CA PRO A 71 -9.46 -7.11 -4.52
C PRO A 71 -9.56 -6.11 -5.67
N ARG A 72 -10.79 -5.84 -6.12
CA ARG A 72 -11.07 -4.85 -7.17
C ARG A 72 -10.45 -3.50 -6.79
N GLY A 73 -9.71 -2.90 -7.73
CA GLY A 73 -8.98 -1.65 -7.52
C GLY A 73 -7.53 -1.82 -7.03
N LYS A 74 -7.06 -3.06 -6.81
CA LYS A 74 -5.65 -3.39 -6.50
C LYS A 74 -5.05 -2.59 -5.32
N GLY A 75 -5.89 -2.11 -4.40
CA GLY A 75 -5.45 -1.29 -3.26
C GLY A 75 -5.02 0.14 -3.62
N VAL A 76 -5.41 0.67 -4.79
CA VAL A 76 -5.20 2.08 -5.12
C VAL A 76 -6.35 2.91 -4.57
N LYS A 77 -6.04 3.89 -3.72
CA LYS A 77 -7.03 4.83 -3.19
C LYS A 77 -7.06 6.08 -4.05
N LEU A 78 -8.18 6.30 -4.72
CA LEU A 78 -8.42 7.50 -5.52
C LEU A 78 -8.65 8.72 -4.63
N SER A 79 -8.37 9.90 -5.18
CA SER A 79 -8.80 11.16 -4.59
C SER A 79 -10.33 11.29 -4.62
N ILE A 80 -10.86 12.21 -3.82
CA ILE A 80 -12.31 12.44 -3.73
C ILE A 80 -12.86 12.90 -5.09
N ALA A 81 -12.10 13.71 -5.83
CA ALA A 81 -12.47 14.17 -7.17
C ALA A 81 -12.52 13.01 -8.17
N GLU A 82 -11.48 12.17 -8.21
CA GLU A 82 -11.42 11.01 -9.11
C GLU A 82 -12.53 10.00 -8.81
N GLU A 83 -12.83 9.75 -7.54
CA GLU A 83 -13.92 8.85 -7.14
C GLU A 83 -15.29 9.41 -7.57
N ARG A 84 -15.48 10.74 -7.46
CA ARG A 84 -16.68 11.42 -7.94
C ARG A 84 -16.83 11.25 -9.45
N ASP A 85 -15.78 11.52 -10.21
CA ASP A 85 -15.82 11.49 -11.67
C ASP A 85 -16.03 10.08 -12.19
N LYS A 86 -15.39 9.09 -11.57
CA LYS A 86 -15.63 7.66 -11.84
C LYS A 86 -17.07 7.25 -11.57
N ARG A 87 -17.68 7.75 -10.47
CA ARG A 87 -19.08 7.49 -10.14
C ARG A 87 -20.06 8.17 -11.10
N LEU A 88 -19.72 9.35 -11.62
CA LEU A 88 -20.55 10.04 -12.63
C LEU A 88 -20.46 9.31 -13.97
N ALA A 89 -19.26 8.94 -14.41
CA ALA A 89 -19.05 8.17 -15.64
C ALA A 89 -19.81 6.84 -15.64
N SER A 90 -19.87 6.14 -14.49
CA SER A 90 -20.62 4.89 -14.36
C SER A 90 -22.14 5.04 -14.38
N LYS A 91 -22.68 6.26 -14.22
CA LYS A 91 -24.13 6.52 -14.26
C LYS A 91 -24.64 6.93 -15.64
N THR A 92 -23.75 7.34 -16.53
CA THR A 92 -24.08 7.78 -17.90
C THR A 92 -24.18 6.61 -18.88
N HIS A 93 -23.67 5.43 -18.50
CA HIS A 93 -23.91 4.15 -19.16
C HIS A 93 -25.04 3.39 -18.45
#